data_AF-A0AAU3YLW7-F1
#
_entry.id   AF-A0AAU3YLW7-F1
#
_cell.length_a   1.000
_cell.length_b   1.000
_cell.length_c   1.000
_cell.angle_alpha   90.00
_cell.angle_beta   90.00
_cell.angle_gamma   90.00
#
_symmetry.space_group_name_H-M   'P 1'
#
loop_
_entity.id
_entity.type
_entity.pdbx_description
1 polymer ?
#
loop_
_entity_poly.entity_id
_entity_poly.type
_entity_poly.pdbx_seq_one_letter_code
_entity_poly.pdbx_strand_id
1 'polypeptide(L)'
;MLRSRWCQGPAGDSFGDRAEAKGVDRGMPGRRSGPLIVSVTDFTSDAYRDLPGIARRGFALRRCWPHLDGAIGMWLWVVPLARRCGSVSVWTGRQALAEFVRLPEHVAIMDEYRERGTIRSVIREYESFEAARIRRDAEAWLMPDDRCRAAREAPRQNG
;
A
#
# COMPACT_ATOMS: atom_id res chain seq x y z
N MET A 1 12.85 8.15 -1.08
CA MET A 1 12.00 6.94 -0.90
C MET A 1 12.27 5.98 -2.04
N LEU A 2 12.76 4.79 -1.73
CA LEU A 2 12.94 3.71 -2.69
C LEU A 2 11.61 2.97 -2.83
N ARG A 3 11.23 2.61 -4.06
CA ARG A 3 9.98 1.91 -4.39
C ARG A 3 10.29 0.67 -5.20
N SER A 4 9.56 -0.41 -4.95
CA SER A 4 9.57 -1.55 -5.85
C SER A 4 8.82 -1.20 -7.14
N ARG A 5 9.09 -1.96 -8.21
CA ARG A 5 8.23 -1.92 -9.41
C ARG A 5 6.80 -2.31 -9.02
N TRP A 6 5.83 -1.72 -9.72
CA TRP A 6 4.42 -2.13 -9.66
C TRP A 6 4.29 -3.63 -9.86
N CYS A 7 3.50 -4.26 -9.01
CA CYS A 7 3.14 -5.67 -9.10
C CYS A 7 1.66 -5.73 -9.45
N GLN A 8 1.35 -6.13 -10.68
CA GLN A 8 -0.02 -6.29 -11.14
C GLN A 8 -0.62 -7.54 -10.48
N GLY A 9 -1.85 -7.41 -9.98
CA GLY A 9 -2.65 -8.52 -9.51
C GLY A 9 -3.62 -9.01 -10.60
N PRO A 10 -4.26 -10.17 -10.41
CA PRO A 10 -5.11 -10.80 -11.42
C PRO A 10 -6.33 -9.95 -11.81
N ALA A 11 -6.81 -9.06 -10.94
CA ALA A 11 -7.90 -8.14 -11.28
C ALA A 11 -7.44 -6.92 -12.09
N GLY A 12 -6.12 -6.66 -12.16
CA GLY A 12 -5.57 -5.49 -12.84
C GLY A 12 -5.89 -5.42 -14.33
N ASP A 13 -5.98 -6.57 -15.01
CA ASP A 13 -6.27 -6.65 -16.45
C ASP A 13 -7.69 -6.17 -16.79
N SER A 14 -8.61 -6.20 -15.82
CA SER A 14 -9.99 -5.75 -15.98
C SER A 14 -10.17 -4.24 -15.72
N PHE A 15 -9.18 -3.59 -15.12
CA PHE A 15 -9.19 -2.16 -14.82
C PHE A 15 -8.14 -1.46 -15.68
N GLY A 16 -8.43 -1.35 -16.99
CA GLY A 16 -7.62 -0.55 -17.90
C GLY A 16 -7.47 0.88 -17.38
N ASP A 17 -6.25 1.42 -17.40
CA ASP A 17 -5.94 2.77 -16.93
C ASP A 17 -6.78 3.78 -17.73
N ARG A 18 -7.70 4.49 -17.05
CA ARG A 18 -8.63 5.40 -17.73
C ARG A 18 -7.93 6.66 -18.27
N ALA A 19 -6.62 6.83 -18.09
CA ALA A 19 -5.91 8.00 -18.59
C ALA A 19 -5.87 8.11 -20.13
N GLU A 20 -6.18 7.05 -20.88
CA GLU A 20 -6.12 7.08 -22.37
C GLU A 20 -7.45 6.95 -23.12
N ALA A 21 -8.60 6.89 -22.46
CA ALA A 21 -9.88 6.72 -23.18
C ALA A 21 -10.58 8.06 -23.51
N LYS A 22 -10.05 8.80 -24.49
CA LYS A 22 -10.88 9.65 -25.35
C LYS A 22 -11.44 8.77 -26.49
N GLY A 23 -12.71 8.40 -26.37
CA GLY A 23 -13.51 7.98 -27.52
C GLY A 23 -13.99 6.53 -27.49
N VAL A 24 -15.25 6.41 -27.91
CA VAL A 24 -16.02 5.21 -28.27
C VAL A 24 -16.67 4.45 -27.12
N ASP A 25 -17.93 4.82 -26.92
CA ASP A 25 -19.00 3.97 -26.42
C ASP A 25 -19.07 2.69 -27.28
N ARG A 26 -18.68 1.55 -26.68
CA ARG A 26 -19.09 0.21 -27.11
C ARG A 26 -19.30 -0.64 -25.86
N GLY A 27 -20.54 -1.00 -25.60
CA GLY A 27 -20.93 -1.86 -24.50
C GLY A 27 -20.16 -3.19 -24.50
N MET A 28 -19.61 -3.54 -23.33
CA MET A 28 -19.09 -4.85 -22.97
C MET A 28 -19.43 -5.13 -21.49
N PRO A 29 -19.69 -6.40 -21.11
CA PRO A 29 -20.31 -6.75 -19.84
C PRO A 29 -19.30 -6.75 -18.69
N GLY A 30 -19.77 -6.36 -17.50
CA GLY A 30 -19.05 -6.63 -16.25
C GLY A 30 -18.22 -5.47 -15.71
N ARG A 31 -18.61 -4.21 -15.93
CA ARG A 31 -18.08 -3.09 -15.12
C ARG A 31 -18.55 -3.30 -13.68
N ARG A 32 -17.77 -4.01 -12.86
CA ARG A 32 -17.93 -4.05 -11.40
C ARG A 32 -17.78 -2.61 -10.91
N SER A 33 -18.89 -1.89 -10.86
CA SER A 33 -19.00 -0.49 -10.47
C SER A 33 -19.06 -0.37 -8.94
N GLY A 34 -18.18 -1.10 -8.26
CA GLY A 34 -17.97 -0.96 -6.83
C GLY A 34 -16.78 -0.04 -6.55
N PRO A 35 -16.76 0.70 -5.43
CA PRO A 35 -15.61 1.51 -5.07
C PRO A 35 -14.37 0.62 -4.91
N LEU A 36 -13.31 1.01 -5.60
CA LEU A 36 -11.97 0.47 -5.45
C LEU A 36 -11.43 0.84 -4.10
N ILE A 37 -10.71 -0.09 -3.47
CA ILE A 37 -10.11 0.15 -2.16
C ILE A 37 -8.60 0.24 -2.32
N VAL A 38 -8.05 1.36 -1.87
CA VAL A 38 -6.61 1.58 -1.77
C VAL A 38 -6.23 1.54 -0.29
N SER A 39 -5.36 0.61 0.09
CA SER A 39 -4.77 0.55 1.41
C SER A 39 -3.32 1.02 1.34
N VAL A 40 -3.01 2.07 2.08
CA VAL A 40 -1.66 2.63 2.22
C VAL A 40 -1.17 2.31 3.62
N THR A 41 -0.05 1.60 3.72
CA THR A 41 0.57 1.19 4.99
C THR A 41 1.94 1.84 5.15
N ASP A 42 2.21 2.36 6.34
CA ASP A 42 3.43 3.02 6.80
C ASP A 42 3.85 2.42 8.15
N PHE A 43 4.89 1.60 8.12
CA PHE A 43 5.53 1.04 9.29
C PHE A 43 6.82 1.79 9.58
N THR A 44 6.95 2.31 10.79
CA THR A 44 8.21 2.83 11.33
C THR A 44 8.77 1.81 12.31
N SER A 45 9.94 1.28 12.00
CA SER A 45 10.65 0.32 12.86
C SER A 45 11.33 1.04 14.03
N ASP A 46 11.31 0.43 15.23
CA ASP A 46 12.03 0.94 16.40
C ASP A 46 13.55 0.80 16.22
N ALA A 47 14.00 -0.27 15.56
CA ALA A 47 15.41 -0.52 15.30
C ALA A 47 15.72 -0.68 13.80
N TYR A 48 16.93 -0.22 13.39
CA TYR A 48 17.40 -0.34 12.01
C TYR A 48 17.59 -1.80 11.55
N ARG A 49 17.86 -2.72 12.49
CA ARG A 49 18.09 -4.15 12.19
C ARG A 49 16.83 -4.92 11.78
N ASP A 50 15.65 -4.40 12.09
CA ASP A 50 14.37 -5.04 11.77
C ASP A 50 13.91 -4.72 10.34
N LEU A 51 14.43 -3.64 9.73
CA LEU A 51 14.12 -3.22 8.35
C LEU A 51 14.42 -4.27 7.28
N PRO A 52 15.60 -4.93 7.24
CA PRO A 52 15.86 -5.97 6.26
C PRO A 52 14.88 -7.15 6.39
N GLY A 53 14.53 -7.52 7.62
CA GLY A 53 13.60 -8.62 7.91
C GLY A 53 12.20 -8.33 7.40
N ILE A 54 11.64 -7.17 7.76
CA ILE A 54 10.30 -6.79 7.33
C ILE A 54 10.25 -6.55 5.81
N ALA A 55 11.29 -5.96 5.22
CA ALA A 55 11.37 -5.79 3.78
C ALA A 55 11.33 -7.14 3.06
N ARG A 56 12.14 -8.11 3.51
CA ARG A 56 12.19 -9.46 2.94
C ARG A 56 10.84 -10.16 3.04
N ARG A 57 10.14 -10.05 4.17
CA ARG A 57 8.79 -10.62 4.35
C ARG A 57 7.75 -9.92 3.49
N GLY A 58 7.82 -8.59 3.35
CA GLY A 58 6.97 -7.84 2.40
C GLY A 58 7.17 -8.31 0.95
N PHE A 59 8.41 -8.57 0.53
CA PHE A 59 8.68 -9.17 -0.78
C PHE A 59 8.20 -10.61 -0.90
N ALA A 60 8.22 -11.41 0.18
CA ALA A 60 7.62 -12.74 0.17
C ALA A 60 6.10 -12.66 -0.01
N LEU A 61 5.43 -11.76 0.72
CA LEU A 61 4.00 -11.50 0.61
C LEU A 61 3.61 -11.05 -0.81
N ARG A 62 4.47 -10.24 -1.46
CA ARG A 62 4.30 -9.85 -2.87
C ARG A 62 4.30 -11.05 -3.83
N ARG A 63 4.95 -12.18 -3.51
CA ARG A 63 4.92 -13.38 -4.36
C ARG A 63 3.55 -14.07 -4.35
N CYS A 64 2.77 -13.90 -3.28
CA CYS A 64 1.40 -14.43 -3.22
C CYS A 64 0.42 -13.59 -4.05
N TRP A 65 0.79 -12.34 -4.38
CA TRP A 65 -0.08 -11.37 -5.04
C TRP A 65 -0.79 -11.84 -6.32
N PRO A 66 -0.15 -12.60 -7.23
CA PRO A 66 -0.82 -13.10 -8.44
C PRO A 66 -1.99 -14.07 -8.17
N HIS A 67 -2.07 -14.64 -6.97
CA HIS A 67 -3.09 -15.61 -6.57
C HIS A 67 -4.19 -14.97 -5.69
N LEU A 68 -4.16 -13.65 -5.50
CA LEU A 68 -5.12 -12.96 -4.65
C LEU A 68 -6.28 -12.43 -5.48
N ASP A 69 -7.44 -13.05 -5.30
CA ASP A 69 -8.67 -12.63 -5.96
C ASP A 69 -9.02 -11.19 -5.59
N GLY A 70 -9.35 -10.39 -6.61
CA GLY A 70 -9.65 -8.97 -6.42
C GLY A 70 -8.44 -8.07 -6.14
N ALA A 71 -7.21 -8.59 -6.16
CA ALA A 71 -6.01 -7.76 -6.14
C ALA A 71 -5.79 -7.11 -7.52
N ILE A 72 -5.75 -5.78 -7.56
CA ILE A 72 -5.50 -5.01 -8.79
C ILE A 72 -4.01 -4.77 -8.95
N GLY A 73 -3.34 -4.40 -7.86
CA GLY A 73 -1.90 -4.32 -7.83
C GLY A 73 -1.36 -3.65 -6.58
N MET A 74 -0.04 -3.65 -6.45
CA MET A 74 0.65 -3.05 -5.32
C MET A 74 2.07 -2.63 -5.62
N TRP A 75 2.64 -1.81 -4.75
CA TRP A 75 4.07 -1.62 -4.66
C TRP A 75 4.51 -1.54 -3.21
N LEU A 76 5.75 -1.95 -2.97
CA LEU A 76 6.44 -1.77 -1.70
C LEU A 76 7.28 -0.51 -1.74
N TRP A 77 7.52 0.08 -0.58
CA TRP A 77 8.38 1.24 -0.47
C TRP A 77 9.18 1.20 0.84
N VAL A 78 10.32 1.90 0.82
CA VAL A 78 11.21 2.01 1.97
C VAL A 78 11.92 3.37 1.98
N VAL A 79 12.10 3.90 3.18
CA VAL A 79 12.95 5.07 3.50
C VAL A 79 13.90 4.62 4.61
N PRO A 80 15.06 4.00 4.26
CA PRO A 80 15.94 3.36 5.25
C PRO A 80 16.43 4.31 6.34
N LEU A 81 16.80 5.54 5.95
CA LEU A 81 17.27 6.60 6.87
C LEU A 81 16.23 6.95 7.94
N ALA A 82 14.94 6.92 7.58
CA ALA A 82 13.83 7.20 8.49
C ALA A 82 13.29 5.94 9.20
N ARG A 83 13.89 4.76 8.97
CA ARG A 83 13.40 3.46 9.43
C ARG A 83 11.97 3.12 9.00
N ARG A 84 11.53 3.69 7.88
CA ARG A 84 10.16 3.54 7.40
C ARG A 84 10.08 2.61 6.22
N CYS A 85 9.06 1.77 6.19
CA CYS A 85 8.72 0.96 5.05
C CYS A 85 7.23 0.68 5.01
N GLY A 86 6.75 0.13 3.92
CA GLY A 86 5.37 -0.29 3.85
C GLY A 86 4.96 -0.68 2.45
N SER A 87 3.65 -0.67 2.25
CA SER A 87 3.05 -1.06 0.99
C SER A 87 1.91 -0.12 0.63
N VAL A 88 1.66 0.00 -0.67
CA VAL A 88 0.41 0.53 -1.19
C VAL A 88 -0.22 -0.55 -2.02
N SER A 89 -1.45 -0.89 -1.70
CA SER A 89 -2.19 -1.97 -2.35
C SER A 89 -3.55 -1.49 -2.83
N VAL A 90 -3.96 -1.98 -3.99
CA VAL A 90 -5.21 -1.62 -4.66
C VAL A 90 -6.04 -2.88 -4.87
N TRP A 91 -7.31 -2.79 -4.51
CA TRP A 91 -8.25 -3.90 -4.45
C TRP A 91 -9.56 -3.54 -5.12
N THR A 92 -10.25 -4.54 -5.67
CA THR A 92 -11.59 -4.38 -6.26
C THR A 92 -12.68 -4.05 -5.23
N GLY A 93 -12.40 -4.19 -3.94
CA GLY A 93 -13.37 -3.95 -2.87
C GLY A 93 -12.82 -4.28 -1.48
N ARG A 94 -13.63 -4.00 -0.45
CA ARG A 94 -13.25 -4.21 0.95
C ARG A 94 -13.08 -5.68 1.32
N GLN A 95 -13.85 -6.56 0.70
CA GLN A 95 -13.77 -8.00 0.94
C GLN A 95 -12.41 -8.57 0.53
N ALA A 96 -11.92 -8.23 -0.66
CA ALA A 96 -10.60 -8.68 -1.15
C ALA A 96 -9.46 -8.20 -0.23
N LEU A 97 -9.54 -6.95 0.26
CA LEU A 97 -8.60 -6.45 1.27
C LEU A 97 -8.70 -7.25 2.59
N ALA A 98 -9.92 -7.58 3.05
CA ALA A 98 -10.11 -8.34 4.28
C ALA A 98 -9.55 -9.77 4.18
N GLU A 99 -9.68 -10.41 3.02
CA GLU A 99 -9.08 -11.72 2.75
C GLU A 99 -7.55 -11.66 2.80
N PHE A 100 -6.95 -10.62 2.23
CA PHE A 100 -5.50 -10.39 2.34
C PHE A 100 -5.03 -10.19 3.78
N VAL A 101 -5.74 -9.40 4.58
CA VAL A 101 -5.38 -9.15 5.99
C VAL A 101 -5.42 -10.43 6.82
N ARG A 102 -6.24 -11.41 6.41
CA ARG A 102 -6.39 -12.72 7.06
C ARG A 102 -5.36 -13.76 6.58
N LEU A 103 -4.56 -13.47 5.56
CA LEU A 103 -3.55 -14.42 5.08
C LEU A 103 -2.58 -14.77 6.20
N PRO A 104 -2.24 -16.06 6.41
CA PRO A 104 -1.31 -16.48 7.46
C PRO A 104 0.03 -15.74 7.38
N GLU A 105 0.53 -15.47 6.17
CA GLU A 105 1.77 -14.73 5.95
C GLU A 105 1.66 -13.27 6.40
N HIS A 106 0.51 -12.64 6.17
CA HIS A 106 0.25 -11.27 6.63
C HIS A 106 0.11 -11.23 8.15
N VAL A 107 -0.64 -12.17 8.74
CA VAL A 107 -0.80 -12.29 10.19
C VAL A 107 0.54 -12.53 10.86
N ALA A 108 1.39 -13.40 10.32
CA ALA A 108 2.73 -13.66 10.86
C ALA A 108 3.64 -12.41 10.84
N ILE A 109 3.54 -11.58 9.80
CA ILE A 109 4.27 -10.30 9.76
C ILE A 109 3.72 -9.34 10.84
N MET A 110 2.40 -9.21 10.93
CA MET A 110 1.80 -8.31 11.92
C MET A 110 2.11 -8.76 13.35
N ASP A 111 2.07 -10.06 13.62
CA ASP A 111 2.40 -10.63 14.93
C ASP A 111 3.85 -10.34 15.33
N GLU A 112 4.82 -10.55 14.41
CA GLU A 112 6.24 -10.32 14.70
C GLU A 112 6.61 -8.83 14.83
N TYR A 113 6.00 -7.95 14.04
CA TYR A 113 6.43 -6.56 13.92
C TYR A 113 5.52 -5.52 14.60
N ARG A 114 4.30 -5.88 15.03
CA ARG A 114 3.40 -4.93 15.71
C ARG A 114 3.98 -4.36 17.01
N GLU A 115 4.85 -5.10 17.69
CA GLU A 115 5.49 -4.68 18.95
C GLU A 115 6.89 -4.08 18.73
N ARG A 116 7.39 -4.09 17.49
CA ARG A 116 8.76 -3.64 17.12
C ARG A 116 8.76 -2.33 16.36
N GLY A 117 7.65 -1.62 16.39
CA GLY A 117 7.49 -0.36 15.68
C GLY A 117 6.07 0.17 15.69
N THR A 118 5.88 1.27 14.98
CA THR A 118 4.58 1.92 14.84
C THR A 118 4.01 1.66 13.45
N ILE A 119 2.79 1.12 13.39
CA ILE A 119 2.05 0.91 12.14
C ILE A 119 1.00 2.01 11.99
N ARG A 120 1.01 2.67 10.83
CA ARG A 120 -0.04 3.58 10.37
C ARG A 120 -0.59 3.03 9.07
N SER A 121 -1.91 2.97 8.97
CA SER A 121 -2.57 2.59 7.72
C SER A 121 -3.76 3.48 7.45
N VAL A 122 -4.00 3.79 6.17
CA VAL A 122 -5.22 4.44 5.74
C VAL A 122 -5.84 3.65 4.60
N ILE A 123 -7.16 3.50 4.66
CA ILE A 123 -7.97 2.93 3.60
C ILE A 123 -8.70 4.07 2.91
N ARG A 124 -8.59 4.16 1.59
CA ARG A 124 -9.27 5.14 0.75
C ARG A 124 -10.09 4.43 -0.31
N GLU A 125 -11.25 4.99 -0.62
CA GLU A 125 -12.13 4.50 -1.66
C GLU A 125 -11.98 5.35 -2.92
N TYR A 126 -11.98 4.73 -4.09
CA TYR A 126 -11.89 5.38 -5.40
C TYR A 126 -12.98 4.85 -6.32
N GLU A 127 -13.61 5.73 -7.09
CA GLU A 127 -14.64 5.34 -8.06
C GLU A 127 -14.05 4.75 -9.35
N SER A 128 -12.79 5.08 -9.64
CA SER A 128 -12.07 4.72 -10.87
C SER A 128 -10.61 4.36 -10.57
N PHE A 129 -10.08 3.43 -11.37
CA PHE A 129 -8.67 3.09 -11.29
C PHE A 129 -7.88 4.08 -12.16
N GLU A 130 -7.22 5.02 -11.49
CA GLU A 130 -6.31 5.99 -12.09
C GLU A 130 -4.95 5.83 -11.40
N ALA A 131 -4.06 5.01 -11.97
CA ALA A 131 -2.84 4.59 -11.29
C ALA A 131 -1.96 5.80 -10.91
N ALA A 132 -1.90 6.81 -11.78
CA ALA A 132 -1.14 8.04 -11.53
C ALA A 132 -1.72 8.86 -10.35
N ARG A 133 -3.05 8.94 -10.21
CA ARG A 133 -3.73 9.65 -9.13
C ARG A 133 -3.58 8.91 -7.80
N ILE A 134 -3.87 7.61 -7.80
CA ILE A 134 -3.71 6.74 -6.62
C ILE A 134 -2.28 6.83 -6.08
N ARG A 135 -1.29 6.77 -6.98
CA ARG A 135 0.12 6.93 -6.62
C ARG A 135 0.41 8.28 -5.97
N ARG A 136 -0.05 9.38 -6.57
CA ARG A 136 0.15 10.73 -6.05
C ARG A 136 -0.47 10.90 -4.66
N ASP A 137 -1.70 10.45 -4.49
CA ASP A 137 -2.43 10.57 -3.23
C ASP A 137 -1.78 9.72 -2.12
N ALA A 138 -1.33 8.51 -2.45
CA ALA A 138 -0.61 7.65 -1.53
C ALA A 138 0.72 8.29 -1.09
N GLU A 139 1.48 8.84 -2.03
CA GLU A 139 2.74 9.53 -1.73
C GLU A 139 2.54 10.78 -0.87
N ALA A 140 1.51 11.57 -1.17
CA ALA A 140 1.15 12.74 -0.36
C ALA A 140 0.77 12.34 1.09
N TRP A 141 0.13 11.19 1.28
CA TRP A 141 -0.17 10.68 2.63
C TRP A 141 1.04 10.09 3.34
N LEU A 142 1.97 9.46 2.61
CA LEU A 142 3.21 8.90 3.14
C LEU A 142 4.22 9.99 3.52
N MET A 143 4.16 11.13 2.83
CA MET A 143 5.02 12.29 3.03
C MET A 143 4.18 13.54 3.30
N PRO A 144 3.45 13.61 4.44
CA PRO A 144 3.03 14.91 4.91
C PRO A 144 4.33 15.67 5.21
N ASP A 145 4.51 16.85 4.61
CA ASP A 145 5.71 17.70 4.76
C ASP A 145 6.48 17.40 6.06
N ASP A 146 7.71 16.86 5.92
CA ASP A 146 8.55 16.44 7.06
C ASP A 146 8.74 17.57 8.11
N ARG A 147 8.47 18.83 7.71
CA ARG A 147 8.39 20.03 8.55
C ARG A 147 7.44 19.91 9.75
N CYS A 148 6.28 19.25 9.62
CA CYS A 148 5.36 19.05 10.75
C CYS A 148 5.79 17.89 11.68
N ARG A 149 6.72 17.04 11.24
CA ARG A 149 7.11 15.81 11.95
C ARG A 149 8.35 16.03 12.82
N ALA A 150 9.35 16.74 12.28
CA ALA A 150 10.52 17.17 13.07
C ALA A 150 10.14 18.05 14.28
N ALA A 151 9.07 18.85 14.16
CA ALA A 151 8.56 19.68 15.25
C ALA A 151 7.92 18.89 16.42
N ARG A 152 7.54 17.62 16.20
CA ARG A 152 6.95 16.74 17.24
C ARG A 152 7.96 15.79 17.90
N GLU A 153 9.09 15.55 17.25
CA GLU A 153 10.19 14.70 17.74
C GLU A 153 11.29 15.48 18.46
N ALA A 154 11.12 16.80 18.64
CA ALA A 154 11.99 17.57 19.53
C ALA A 154 11.95 16.95 20.95
N PRO A 155 13.10 16.60 21.54
CA PRO A 155 13.11 16.13 22.91
C PRO A 155 12.51 17.23 23.78
N ARG A 156 11.56 16.87 24.65
CA ARG A 156 11.30 17.70 25.83
C ARG A 156 12.59 17.70 26.62
N GLN A 157 13.42 18.73 26.41
CA GLN A 157 14.54 19.00 27.30
C GLN A 157 13.92 19.33 28.66
N ASN A 158 14.04 18.38 29.57
CA ASN A 158 13.79 18.57 30.98
C ASN A 158 15.15 18.94 31.59
N GLY A 159 15.29 20.19 32.01
CA GLY A 159 16.50 20.77 32.59
C GLY A 159 16.33 22.26 32.80
#